data_AF-A0A6F8UPT6-F1
#
_entry.id   AF-A0A6F8UPT6-F1
#
_cell.length_a   1.000
_cell.length_b   1.000
_cell.length_c   1.000
_cell.angle_alpha   90.00
_cell.angle_beta   90.00
_cell.angle_gamma   90.00
#
_symmetry.space_group_name_H-M   'P 1'
#
loop_
_entity.id
_entity.type
_entity.pdbx_description
1 polymer ?
#
loop_
_entity_poly.entity_id
_entity_poly.type
_entity_poly.pdbx_seq_one_letter_code
_entity_poly.pdbx_strand_id
1 'polypeptide(L)'
;MAGIFAFHCAAAGLTWVGRAPDLSTIENRLRFTLRHGSHRQRSLQAAWTIHGPEAFRFEALERLEDEDIVYVLDRVLKERLAHWQAKLGAEAL
;
A
#
# COMPACT_ATOMS: atom_id res chain seq x y z
N MET A 1 3.71 3.16 -12.98
CA MET A 1 3.93 4.55 -12.49
C MET A 1 4.11 4.53 -10.98
N ALA A 2 5.06 5.31 -10.46
CA ALA A 2 5.30 5.40 -9.03
C ALA A 2 4.15 6.13 -8.31
N GLY A 3 3.97 5.87 -7.03
CA GLY A 3 2.94 6.55 -6.27
C GLY A 3 2.59 5.92 -4.93
N ILE A 4 1.49 6.40 -4.37
CA ILE A 4 0.93 5.98 -3.08
C ILE A 4 -0.32 5.14 -3.32
N PHE A 5 -0.46 4.06 -2.58
CA PHE A 5 -1.62 3.19 -2.61
C PHE A 5 -2.15 2.92 -1.20
N ALA A 6 -3.41 2.52 -1.12
CA ALA A 6 -3.99 1.90 0.04
C ALA A 6 -4.42 0.45 -0.25
N PHE A 7 -4.35 -0.37 0.79
CA PHE A 7 -4.88 -1.72 0.81
C PHE A 7 -5.83 -1.80 2.00
N HIS A 8 -7.10 -2.09 1.73
CA HIS A 8 -8.16 -2.05 2.73
C HIS A 8 -8.63 -3.47 3.04
N CYS A 9 -8.87 -3.77 4.31
CA CYS A 9 -9.64 -4.93 4.71
C CYS A 9 -11.00 -4.47 5.23
N ALA A 10 -12.04 -4.58 4.40
CA ALA A 10 -13.38 -4.10 4.77
C ALA A 10 -13.96 -4.87 5.97
N ALA A 11 -13.66 -6.17 6.07
CA ALA A 11 -14.13 -7.04 7.15
C ALA A 11 -13.53 -6.68 8.52
N ALA A 12 -12.34 -6.07 8.54
CA ALA A 12 -11.65 -5.67 9.77
C ALA A 12 -11.70 -4.16 10.06
N GLY A 13 -12.19 -3.36 9.10
CA GLY A 13 -12.11 -1.89 9.18
C GLY A 13 -10.66 -1.37 9.17
N LEU A 14 -9.71 -2.14 8.65
CA LEU A 14 -8.28 -1.81 8.65
C LEU A 14 -7.85 -1.27 7.29
N THR A 15 -6.93 -0.31 7.32
CA THR A 15 -6.31 0.27 6.12
C THR A 15 -4.81 0.33 6.30
N TRP A 16 -4.09 -0.08 5.27
CA TRP A 16 -2.65 0.06 5.14
C TRP A 16 -2.33 0.96 3.96
N VAL A 17 -1.34 1.85 4.11
CA VAL A 17 -0.88 2.75 3.05
C VAL A 17 0.58 2.47 2.77
N GLY A 18 0.93 2.34 1.49
CA GLY A 18 2.30 2.10 1.05
C GLY A 18 2.68 2.94 -0.16
N ARG A 19 3.97 2.94 -0.47
CA ARG A 19 4.52 3.52 -1.69
C ARG A 19 5.01 2.43 -2.63
N ALA A 20 4.86 2.64 -3.93
CA ALA A 20 5.33 1.71 -4.95
C ALA A 20 6.09 2.46 -6.05
N PRO A 21 7.17 1.88 -6.61
CA PRO A 21 7.77 2.38 -7.84
C PRO A 21 6.86 2.11 -9.05
N ASP A 22 5.95 1.15 -8.93
CA ASP A 22 4.93 0.88 -9.95
C ASP A 22 3.61 0.40 -9.34
N LEU A 23 2.60 1.25 -9.40
CA LEU A 23 1.24 0.98 -8.93
C LEU A 23 0.54 -0.10 -9.76
N SER A 24 0.98 -0.37 -11.00
CA SER A 24 0.36 -1.40 -11.85
C SER A 24 0.72 -2.83 -11.42
N THR A 25 1.83 -3.01 -10.70
CA THR A 25 2.34 -4.33 -10.33
C THR A 25 2.29 -4.60 -8.82
N ILE A 26 2.17 -3.56 -7.99
CA ILE A 26 2.24 -3.70 -6.54
C ILE A 26 1.11 -4.54 -5.94
N GLU A 27 -0.13 -4.44 -6.45
CA GLU A 27 -1.24 -5.25 -5.94
C GLU A 27 -0.95 -6.74 -6.08
N ASN A 28 -0.51 -7.17 -7.27
CA ASN A 28 -0.17 -8.56 -7.54
C ASN A 28 0.96 -9.05 -6.62
N ARG A 29 1.98 -8.21 -6.38
CA ARG A 29 3.07 -8.53 -5.46
C ARG A 29 2.56 -8.70 -4.03
N LEU A 30 1.73 -7.78 -3.52
CA LEU A 30 1.14 -7.87 -2.18
C LEU A 30 0.35 -9.16 -2.01
N ARG A 31 -0.61 -9.41 -2.92
CA ARG A 31 -1.46 -10.61 -2.87
C ARG A 31 -0.63 -11.89 -2.97
N PHE A 32 0.40 -11.92 -3.83
CA PHE A 32 1.31 -13.05 -3.94
C PHE A 32 2.05 -13.32 -2.63
N THR A 33 2.69 -12.30 -2.04
CA THR A 33 3.44 -12.45 -0.78
C THR A 33 2.53 -12.85 0.38
N LEU A 34 1.32 -12.25 0.47
CA LEU A 34 0.34 -12.57 1.51
C LEU A 34 -0.17 -14.01 1.41
N ARG A 35 -0.43 -14.48 0.18
CA ARG A 35 -0.81 -15.89 -0.07
C ARG A 35 0.26 -16.88 0.39
N HIS A 36 1.54 -16.51 0.33
CA HIS A 36 2.65 -17.35 0.78
C HIS A 36 3.00 -17.17 2.27
N GLY A 37 2.31 -16.30 3.00
CA GLY A 37 2.56 -16.10 4.43
C GLY A 37 3.87 -15.37 4.76
N SER A 38 4.54 -14.77 3.78
CA SER A 38 5.89 -14.21 3.92
C SER A 38 5.91 -12.67 3.95
N HIS A 39 4.76 -12.03 4.13
CA HIS A 39 4.69 -10.58 4.17
C HIS A 39 5.31 -10.03 5.46
N ARG A 40 6.18 -9.02 5.35
CA ARG A 40 6.93 -8.47 6.49
C ARG A 40 6.01 -7.77 7.50
N GLN A 41 4.93 -7.14 7.01
CA GLN A 41 3.92 -6.53 7.87
C GLN A 41 3.01 -7.59 8.49
N ARG A 42 3.22 -7.87 9.77
CA ARG A 42 2.52 -8.94 10.51
C ARG A 42 1.02 -8.69 10.68
N SER A 43 0.61 -7.44 10.92
CA SER A 43 -0.81 -7.06 11.06
C SER A 43 -1.58 -7.34 9.77
N LEU A 44 -1.02 -6.93 8.62
CA LEU A 44 -1.59 -7.21 7.30
C LEU A 44 -1.65 -8.71 7.01
N GLN A 45 -0.58 -9.46 7.29
CA GLN A 45 -0.57 -10.92 7.09
C GLN A 45 -1.61 -11.62 7.97
N ALA A 46 -1.76 -11.21 9.24
CA ALA A 46 -2.74 -11.76 10.15
C ALA A 46 -4.18 -11.50 9.66
N ALA A 47 -4.49 -10.25 9.28
CA ALA A 47 -5.79 -9.89 8.73
C ALA A 47 -6.10 -10.66 7.44
N TRP A 48 -5.10 -10.84 6.56
CA TRP A 48 -5.23 -11.62 5.34
C TRP A 48 -5.56 -13.09 5.62
N THR A 49 -4.86 -13.71 6.58
CA THR A 49 -5.11 -15.09 6.99
C THR A 49 -6.51 -15.27 7.60
N ILE A 50 -7.01 -14.29 8.36
CA ILE A 50 -8.32 -14.35 9.03
C ILE A 50 -9.48 -14.13 8.04
N HIS A 51 -9.40 -13.10 7.20
CA HIS A 51 -10.53 -12.65 6.39
C HIS A 51 -10.48 -13.12 4.94
N GLY A 52 -9.34 -13.65 4.48
CA GLY A 52 -9.16 -14.13 3.12
C GLY A 52 -9.03 -13.02 2.07
N PRO A 53 -8.65 -13.37 0.82
CA PRO A 53 -8.32 -12.43 -0.24
C PRO A 53 -9.48 -11.52 -0.68
N GLU A 54 -10.71 -12.02 -0.63
CA GLU A 54 -11.92 -11.33 -1.08
C GLU A 54 -12.30 -10.16 -0.16
N ALA A 55 -11.83 -10.16 1.09
CA ALA A 55 -12.05 -9.06 2.02
C ALA A 55 -11.16 -7.83 1.72
N PHE A 56 -10.22 -7.96 0.76
CA PHE A 56 -9.21 -6.95 0.49
C PHE A 56 -9.40 -6.23 -0.84
N ARG A 57 -9.30 -4.89 -0.77
CA ARG A 57 -9.36 -3.99 -1.93
C ARG A 57 -8.10 -3.16 -2.04
N PHE A 58 -7.55 -3.06 -3.24
CA PHE A 58 -6.49 -2.14 -3.59
C PHE A 58 -7.06 -0.82 -4.12
N GLU A 59 -6.42 0.28 -3.75
CA GLU A 59 -6.75 1.63 -4.22
C GLU A 59 -5.47 2.41 -4.52
N ALA A 60 -5.36 2.99 -5.72
CA ALA A 60 -4.30 3.94 -6.04
C ALA A 60 -4.72 5.33 -5.55
N LEU A 61 -4.00 5.87 -4.56
CA LEU A 61 -4.34 7.16 -3.93
C LEU A 61 -3.71 8.34 -4.68
N GLU A 62 -2.49 8.16 -5.18
CA GLU A 62 -1.73 9.23 -5.81
C GLU A 62 -0.69 8.65 -6.79
N ARG A 63 -0.62 9.20 -8.00
CA ARG A 63 0.40 8.85 -9.00
C ARG A 63 1.40 10.00 -9.08
N LEU A 64 2.70 9.68 -9.08
CA LEU A 64 3.79 10.63 -9.23
C LEU A 64 4.48 10.35 -10.57
N GLU A 65 4.33 11.26 -11.52
CA GLU A 65 4.78 11.12 -12.91
C GLU A 65 5.72 12.25 -13.37
N ASP A 66 6.14 13.12 -12.47
CA ASP A 66 6.94 14.29 -12.86
C ASP A 66 8.39 13.91 -13.18
N GLU A 67 8.85 14.20 -14.40
CA GLU A 67 10.27 14.06 -14.77
C GLU A 67 11.14 14.98 -13.91
N ASP A 68 10.57 16.09 -13.43
CA ASP A 68 11.24 17.07 -12.57
C ASP A 68 11.48 16.60 -11.13
N ILE A 69 10.77 15.55 -10.67
CA ILE A 69 10.94 15.01 -9.32
C ILE A 69 11.78 13.74 -9.27
N VAL A 70 12.34 13.25 -10.38
CA VAL A 70 13.12 11.99 -10.40
C VAL A 70 14.24 11.99 -9.35
N TYR A 71 14.94 13.11 -9.18
CA TYR A 71 16.03 13.25 -8.20
C TYR A 71 15.56 13.34 -6.74
N VAL A 72 14.28 13.66 -6.50
CA VAL A 72 13.68 13.81 -5.18
C VAL A 72 12.54 12.83 -4.93
N LEU A 73 12.32 11.86 -5.82
CA LEU A 73 11.14 11.00 -5.86
C LEU A 73 10.97 10.22 -4.55
N ASP A 74 12.06 9.69 -3.98
CA ASP A 74 12.00 8.98 -2.69
C ASP A 74 11.53 9.89 -1.56
N ARG A 75 12.05 11.13 -1.51
CA ARG A 75 11.64 12.13 -0.51
C ARG A 75 10.18 12.50 -0.68
N VAL A 76 9.75 12.79 -1.91
CA VAL A 76 8.35 13.11 -2.21
C VAL A 76 7.44 11.95 -1.82
N LEU A 77 7.76 10.71 -2.25
CA LEU A 77 6.98 9.53 -1.86
C LEU A 77 6.90 9.35 -0.34
N LYS A 78 7.96 9.64 0.41
CA LYS A 78 7.96 9.57 1.86
C LYS A 78 7.04 10.63 2.49
N GLU A 79 7.10 11.87 2.01
CA GLU A 79 6.23 12.96 2.46
C GLU A 79 4.75 12.67 2.13
N ARG A 80 4.47 12.16 0.92
CA ARG A 80 3.12 11.78 0.50
C ARG A 80 2.59 10.57 1.25
N LEU A 81 3.43 9.57 1.54
CA LEU A 81 3.07 8.44 2.39
C LEU A 81 2.62 8.92 3.77
N ALA A 82 3.41 9.75 4.45
CA ALA A 82 3.06 10.29 5.76
C ALA A 82 1.75 11.10 5.73
N HIS A 83 1.54 11.90 4.69
CA HIS A 83 0.29 12.64 4.48
C HIS A 83 -0.93 11.70 4.40
N TRP A 84 -0.84 10.64 3.59
CA TRP A 84 -1.96 9.71 3.41
C TRP A 84 -2.21 8.82 4.62
N GLN A 85 -1.16 8.41 5.33
CA GLN A 85 -1.30 7.71 6.61
C GLN A 85 -2.10 8.54 7.62
N ALA A 86 -1.75 9.81 7.80
CA ALA A 86 -2.45 10.70 8.71
C ALA A 86 -3.91 10.94 8.27
N LYS A 87 -4.13 11.14 6.97
CA LYS A 87 -5.46 11.40 6.40
C LYS A 87 -6.41 10.21 6.54
N LEU A 88 -5.90 8.97 6.44
CA LEU A 88 -6.71 7.75 6.49
C LEU A 88 -6.68 7.04 7.86
N GLY A 89 -5.90 7.53 8.82
CA GLY A 89 -5.67 6.83 10.10
C GLY A 89 -5.06 5.44 9.90
N ALA A 90 -4.22 5.28 8.88
CA ALA A 90 -3.77 4.00 8.36
C ALA A 90 -2.35 3.62 8.80
N GLU A 91 -2.09 2.31 8.87
CA GLU A 91 -0.74 1.78 9.11
C GLU A 91 0.16 1.94 7.88
N ALA A 92 1.46 2.19 8.09
CA ALA A 92 2.45 2.17 6.99
C ALA A 92 2.77 0.75 6.53
N LEU A 93 3.02 0.60 5.22
CA LEU A 93 3.66 -0.55 4.58
C LEU A 93 5.09 -0.26 4.14
#